data_AF-A0A290YZC3-F1
#
_entry.id   AF-A0A290YZC3-F1
#
_cell.length_a   1.000
_cell.length_b   1.000
_cell.length_c   1.000
_cell.angle_alpha   90.00
_cell.angle_beta   90.00
_cell.angle_gamma   90.00
#
_symmetry.space_group_name_H-M   'P 1'
#
loop_
_entity.id
_entity.type
_entity.pdbx_description
1 polymer ?
#
loop_
_entity_poly.entity_id
_entity_poly.type
_entity_poly.pdbx_seq_one_letter_code
_entity_poly.pdbx_strand_id
1 'polypeptide(L)'
;MTTASWSSRAGEGGSLSRPELLDTAIRAGVLREAGTPSAVPLARQLASLLASWVSPLMIADDGTLTGREHGQPIRITPAVLLDLVARRNVVPQLGCTPSTADAEEAVKLAAGRARAEHERQAVADEHRADRARVELAHDVERAERRAALLRQLAALDDRPQQAPATPSAGWSRVLRRG
;
A
#
# COMPACT_ATOMS: atom_id res chain seq x y z
N MET A 1 -19.78 -71.80 14.48
CA MET A 1 -20.50 -70.65 13.89
C MET A 1 -20.20 -69.43 14.74
N THR A 2 -19.47 -68.47 14.16
CA THR A 2 -19.71 -67.01 14.17
C THR A 2 -18.44 -66.37 13.62
N THR A 3 -18.57 -65.89 12.39
CA THR A 3 -17.59 -65.15 11.59
C THR A 3 -17.53 -63.69 12.06
N ALA A 4 -16.33 -63.12 12.16
CA ALA A 4 -16.14 -61.67 12.09
C ALA A 4 -14.93 -61.39 11.20
N SER A 5 -15.22 -61.15 9.93
CA SER A 5 -14.30 -60.52 8.98
C SER A 5 -14.46 -59.01 9.10
N TRP A 6 -13.38 -58.26 9.30
CA TRP A 6 -13.25 -56.84 8.92
C TRP A 6 -11.85 -56.72 8.31
N SER A 7 -11.72 -56.82 6.99
CA SER A 7 -11.94 -55.75 6.01
C SER A 7 -10.99 -54.58 6.21
N SER A 8 -9.83 -54.71 5.55
CA SER A 8 -8.91 -53.63 5.24
C SER A 8 -9.64 -52.46 4.59
N ARG A 9 -9.45 -51.26 5.12
CA ARG A 9 -9.54 -50.04 4.33
C ARG A 9 -8.30 -49.20 4.61
N ALA A 10 -7.32 -49.38 3.72
CA ALA A 10 -6.22 -48.45 3.51
C ALA A 10 -6.74 -47.24 2.72
N GLY A 11 -6.10 -46.08 2.94
CA GLY A 11 -6.37 -44.79 2.30
C GLY A 11 -6.76 -43.75 3.36
N GLU A 12 -6.04 -42.68 3.63
CA GLU A 12 -4.99 -41.98 2.89
C GLU A 12 -4.04 -41.36 3.94
N GLY A 13 -2.99 -42.08 4.31
CA GLY A 13 -1.85 -41.48 5.01
C GLY A 13 -0.77 -41.30 3.97
N GLY A 14 -0.62 -40.10 3.41
CA GLY A 14 0.38 -39.78 2.40
C GLY A 14 1.73 -40.36 2.82
N SER A 15 2.22 -41.33 2.04
CA SER A 15 3.54 -41.90 2.21
C SER A 15 4.54 -40.80 1.89
N LEU A 16 4.92 -40.03 2.91
CA LEU A 16 6.08 -39.16 2.87
C LEU A 16 7.22 -40.05 2.38
N SER A 17 7.75 -39.70 1.22
CA SER A 17 8.73 -40.53 0.55
C SER A 17 9.93 -40.65 1.49
N ARG A 18 10.55 -41.83 1.58
CA ARG A 18 11.76 -42.08 2.39
C ARG A 18 12.82 -40.95 2.37
N PRO A 19 13.04 -40.20 1.26
CA PRO A 19 13.85 -38.97 1.27
C PRO A 19 13.32 -37.82 2.14
N GLU A 20 12.01 -37.54 2.16
CA GLU A 20 11.40 -36.45 2.94
C GLU A 20 11.46 -36.70 4.45
N LEU A 21 11.35 -37.98 4.86
CA LEU A 21 11.56 -38.40 6.24
C LEU A 21 13.03 -38.25 6.66
N LEU A 22 13.96 -38.40 5.71
CA LEU A 22 15.39 -38.19 5.94
C LEU A 22 15.69 -36.69 6.09
N ASP A 23 15.12 -35.84 5.24
CA ASP A 23 15.29 -34.38 5.30
C ASP A 23 14.74 -33.79 6.60
N THR A 24 13.59 -34.28 7.07
CA THR A 24 13.00 -33.85 8.35
C THR A 24 13.83 -34.32 9.54
N ALA A 25 14.37 -35.54 9.52
CA ALA A 25 15.26 -36.05 10.56
C ALA A 25 16.60 -35.30 10.61
N ILE A 26 17.19 -35.01 9.45
CA ILE A 26 18.43 -34.20 9.34
C ILE A 26 18.18 -32.79 9.87
N ARG A 27 17.08 -32.14 9.43
CA ARG A 27 16.70 -30.81 9.92
C ARG A 27 16.49 -30.80 11.43
N ALA A 28 15.82 -31.81 11.98
CA ALA A 28 15.62 -31.95 13.42
C ALA A 28 16.93 -32.20 14.18
N GLY A 29 17.89 -32.91 13.57
CA GLY A 29 19.25 -33.10 14.12
C GLY A 29 20.03 -31.79 14.17
N VAL A 30 20.08 -31.07 13.04
CA VAL A 30 20.74 -29.76 12.94
C VAL A 30 20.18 -28.75 13.94
N LEU A 31 18.85 -28.68 14.09
CA LEU A 31 18.20 -27.78 15.06
C LEU A 31 18.51 -28.13 16.52
N ARG A 32 18.73 -29.41 16.81
CA ARG A 32 19.05 -29.89 18.17
C ARG A 32 20.48 -29.55 18.56
N GLU A 33 21.39 -29.53 17.59
CA GLU A 33 22.82 -29.33 17.79
C GLU A 33 23.26 -27.87 17.61
N ALA A 34 22.63 -27.12 16.71
CA ALA A 34 22.93 -25.71 16.44
C ALA A 34 22.07 -24.71 17.23
N GLY A 35 21.07 -25.17 17.99
CA GLY A 35 20.06 -24.33 18.63
C GLY A 35 19.00 -23.83 17.64
N THR A 36 17.85 -23.38 18.17
CA THR A 36 16.80 -22.77 17.32
C THR A 36 17.36 -21.50 16.69
N PRO A 37 17.44 -21.41 15.35
CA PRO A 37 17.86 -20.18 14.70
C PRO A 37 16.88 -19.09 15.11
N SER A 38 17.40 -17.91 15.45
CA SER A 38 16.57 -16.71 15.59
C SER A 38 15.55 -16.71 14.43
N ALA A 39 14.26 -16.72 14.77
CA ALA A 39 13.17 -17.10 13.84
C ALA A 39 13.01 -16.17 12.62
N VAL A 40 13.86 -15.15 12.51
CA VAL A 40 13.96 -14.24 11.38
C VAL A 40 15.26 -14.55 10.63
N PRO A 41 15.19 -14.96 9.35
CA PRO A 41 16.38 -15.16 8.52
C PRO A 41 17.28 -13.94 8.58
N LEU A 42 18.61 -14.12 8.71
CA LEU A 42 19.59 -13.04 8.84
C LEU A 42 19.42 -11.98 7.73
N ALA A 43 19.23 -12.42 6.49
CA ALA A 43 18.94 -11.56 5.35
C ALA A 43 17.73 -10.63 5.57
N ARG A 44 16.69 -11.09 6.27
CA ARG A 44 15.51 -10.28 6.59
C ARG A 44 15.78 -9.25 7.67
N GLN A 45 16.65 -9.56 8.65
CA GLN A 45 17.11 -8.59 9.64
C GLN A 45 17.99 -7.53 8.99
N LEU A 46 18.95 -7.93 8.15
CA LEU A 46 19.81 -7.04 7.38
C LEU A 46 19.01 -6.11 6.47
N ALA A 47 17.97 -6.62 5.79
CA ALA A 47 17.09 -5.80 4.95
C ALA A 47 16.35 -4.73 5.76
N SER A 48 15.94 -5.05 7.00
CA SER A 48 15.28 -4.08 7.88
C SER A 48 16.25 -3.05 8.45
N LEU A 49 17.49 -3.45 8.78
CA LEU A 49 18.55 -2.51 9.19
C LEU A 49 18.95 -1.58 8.05
N LEU A 50 19.09 -2.13 6.84
CA LEU A 50 19.32 -1.33 5.63
C LEU A 50 18.23 -0.26 5.48
N ALA A 51 16.96 -0.66 5.56
CA ALA A 51 15.85 0.28 5.46
C ALA A 51 15.87 1.36 6.55
N SER A 52 16.38 1.08 7.76
CA SER A 52 16.47 2.08 8.82
C SER A 52 17.65 3.04 8.65
N TRP A 53 18.76 2.60 8.04
CA TRP A 53 19.94 3.44 7.84
C TRP A 53 19.85 4.34 6.61
N VAL A 54 19.21 3.86 5.55
CA VAL A 54 19.26 4.51 4.22
C VAL A 54 17.87 4.89 3.69
N SER A 55 16.90 5.12 4.58
CA SER A 55 15.55 5.54 4.22
C SER A 55 15.52 6.93 3.57
N PRO A 56 14.65 7.20 2.58
CA PRO A 56 13.76 6.24 1.90
C PRO A 56 14.52 5.37 0.90
N LEU A 57 14.12 4.09 0.81
CA LEU A 57 14.59 3.18 -0.23
C LEU A 57 13.73 3.34 -1.49
N MET A 58 14.38 3.51 -2.63
CA MET A 58 13.73 3.71 -3.92
C MET A 58 14.37 2.84 -4.99
N ILE A 59 13.59 2.46 -5.99
CA ILE A 59 14.08 1.81 -7.20
C ILE A 59 14.25 2.88 -8.27
N ALA A 60 15.46 3.03 -8.80
CA ALA A 60 15.73 3.89 -9.93
C ALA A 60 15.26 3.25 -11.24
N ASP A 61 15.19 4.05 -12.31
CA ASP A 61 14.71 3.60 -13.63
C ASP A 61 15.55 2.47 -14.23
N ASP A 62 16.83 2.38 -13.86
CA ASP A 62 17.75 1.30 -14.24
C ASP A 62 17.56 0.01 -13.41
N GLY A 63 16.55 -0.03 -12.53
CA GLY A 63 16.23 -1.15 -11.66
C GLY A 63 17.12 -1.25 -10.41
N THR A 64 18.01 -0.27 -10.18
CA THR A 64 18.93 -0.29 -9.04
C THR A 64 18.24 0.19 -7.77
N LEU A 65 18.60 -0.44 -6.64
CA LEU A 65 18.15 0.00 -5.33
C LEU A 65 18.99 1.20 -4.89
N THR A 66 18.33 2.29 -4.56
CA THR A 66 18.94 3.52 -4.06
C THR A 66 18.36 3.85 -2.69
N GLY A 67 19.16 4.51 -1.87
CA GLY A 67 18.75 5.02 -0.56
C GLY A 67 19.43 6.35 -0.28
N ARG A 68 19.20 6.91 0.92
CA ARG A 68 19.87 8.14 1.35
C ARG A 68 20.68 7.91 2.62
N GLU A 69 21.99 8.07 2.53
CA GLU A 69 22.87 8.11 3.72
C GLU A 69 23.24 9.57 3.98
N HIS A 70 22.93 10.09 5.17
CA HIS A 70 23.19 11.50 5.53
C HIS A 70 22.65 12.52 4.50
N GLY A 71 21.49 12.22 3.89
CA GLY A 71 20.86 13.06 2.88
C GLY A 71 21.40 12.90 1.45
N GLN A 72 22.54 12.23 1.28
CA GLN A 72 23.16 11.96 -0.01
C GLN A 72 22.60 10.68 -0.64
N PRO A 73 22.25 10.70 -1.94
CA PRO A 73 21.80 9.50 -2.63
C PRO A 73 22.96 8.51 -2.76
N ILE A 74 22.73 7.26 -2.36
CA ILE A 74 23.70 6.18 -2.52
C ILE A 74 23.06 4.99 -3.21
N ARG A 75 23.85 4.31 -4.06
CA ARG A 75 23.45 3.05 -4.68
C ARG A 75 23.70 1.91 -3.70
N ILE A 76 22.67 1.12 -3.45
CA ILE A 76 22.72 0.00 -2.52
C ILE A 76 23.10 -1.27 -3.26
N THR A 77 24.26 -1.81 -2.91
CA THR A 77 24.77 -3.10 -3.39
C THR A 77 25.10 -3.99 -2.19
N PRO A 78 25.28 -5.32 -2.37
CA PRO A 78 25.67 -6.21 -1.28
C PRO A 78 26.97 -5.77 -0.59
N ALA A 79 27.95 -5.28 -1.38
CA ALA A 79 29.20 -4.75 -0.85
C ALA A 79 28.99 -3.50 0.01
N VAL A 80 28.12 -2.58 -0.42
CA VAL A 80 27.76 -1.38 0.36
C VAL A 80 27.05 -1.77 1.66
N LEU A 81 26.17 -2.78 1.63
CA LEU A 81 25.52 -3.27 2.84
C LEU A 81 26.51 -3.86 3.84
N LEU A 82 27.46 -4.69 3.39
CA LEU A 82 28.49 -5.24 4.26
C LEU A 82 29.39 -4.15 4.84
N ASP A 83 29.75 -3.15 4.03
CA ASP A 83 30.51 -1.99 4.48
C ASP A 83 29.72 -1.14 5.50
N LEU A 84 28.42 -0.94 5.31
CA LEU A 84 27.55 -0.30 6.30
C LEU A 84 27.49 -1.09 7.61
N VAL A 85 27.37 -2.41 7.55
CA VAL A 85 27.41 -3.29 8.72
C VAL A 85 28.72 -3.15 9.49
N ALA A 86 29.85 -3.11 8.76
CA ALA A 86 31.17 -2.92 9.35
C ALA A 86 31.31 -1.53 10.01
N ARG A 87 30.97 -0.46 9.29
CA ARG A 87 31.04 0.94 9.78
C ARG A 87 30.15 1.18 11.01
N ARG A 88 29.01 0.48 11.09
CA ARG A 88 28.03 0.61 12.20
C ARG A 88 28.29 -0.35 13.36
N ASN A 89 29.30 -1.22 13.26
CA ASN A 89 29.70 -2.19 14.29
C ASN A 89 28.54 -3.03 14.85
N VAL A 90 27.68 -3.53 13.96
CA VAL A 90 26.49 -4.33 14.32
C VAL A 90 26.77 -5.83 14.41
N VAL A 91 27.91 -6.31 13.91
CA VAL A 91 28.28 -7.75 13.96
C VAL A 91 28.21 -8.34 15.38
N PRO A 92 28.68 -7.66 16.45
CA PRO A 92 28.55 -8.20 17.80
C PRO A 92 27.09 -8.34 18.26
N GLN A 93 26.19 -7.50 17.76
CA GLN A 93 24.76 -7.52 18.09
C GLN A 93 24.00 -8.58 17.31
N LEU A 94 24.45 -8.86 16.08
CA LEU A 94 23.91 -9.92 15.23
C LEU A 94 24.34 -11.32 15.71
N GLY A 95 25.43 -11.41 16.49
CA GLY A 95 25.99 -12.68 16.98
C GLY A 95 26.58 -13.56 15.87
N CYS A 96 26.64 -13.05 14.64
CA CYS A 96 27.16 -13.75 13.47
C CYS A 96 27.75 -12.74 12.47
N THR A 97 28.72 -13.20 11.68
CA THR A 97 29.29 -12.41 10.58
C THR A 97 28.46 -12.65 9.33
N PRO A 98 27.78 -11.62 8.78
CA PRO A 98 26.98 -11.79 7.58
C PRO A 98 27.85 -12.11 6.38
N SER A 99 27.44 -13.11 5.60
CA SER A 99 28.12 -13.47 4.36
C SER A 99 27.67 -12.60 3.19
N THR A 100 28.38 -12.68 2.06
CA THR A 100 27.95 -12.05 0.81
C THR A 100 26.58 -12.55 0.34
N ALA A 101 26.29 -13.84 0.54
CA ALA A 101 25.00 -14.42 0.17
C ALA A 101 23.85 -13.83 1.01
N ASP A 102 24.07 -13.62 2.31
CA ASP A 102 23.09 -12.97 3.19
C ASP A 102 22.83 -11.52 2.76
N ALA A 103 23.89 -10.80 2.38
CA ALA A 103 23.80 -9.43 1.90
C ALA A 103 23.07 -9.35 0.54
N GLU A 104 23.32 -10.28 -0.37
CA GLU A 104 22.60 -10.37 -1.64
C GLU A 104 21.11 -10.62 -1.44
N GLU A 105 20.76 -11.57 -0.57
CA GLU A 105 19.37 -11.86 -0.26
C GLU A 105 18.70 -10.69 0.47
N ALA A 106 19.40 -10.01 1.37
CA ALA A 106 18.91 -8.82 2.05
C ALA A 106 18.60 -7.69 1.06
N VAL A 107 19.51 -7.43 0.10
CA VAL A 107 19.30 -6.42 -0.94
C VAL A 107 18.13 -6.79 -1.85
N LYS A 108 17.98 -8.07 -2.23
CA LYS A 108 16.81 -8.55 -2.99
C LYS A 108 15.50 -8.32 -2.23
N LEU A 109 15.46 -8.65 -0.94
CA LEU A 109 14.29 -8.42 -0.08
C LEU A 109 13.96 -6.93 0.05
N ALA A 110 14.97 -6.09 0.25
CA ALA A 110 14.80 -4.64 0.34
C ALA A 110 14.30 -4.04 -0.98
N ALA A 111 14.84 -4.49 -2.11
CA ALA A 111 14.38 -4.10 -3.43
C ALA A 111 12.93 -4.52 -3.70
N GLY A 112 12.55 -5.75 -3.32
CA GLY A 112 11.17 -6.22 -3.43
C GLY A 112 10.19 -5.35 -2.62
N ARG A 113 10.57 -4.95 -1.40
CA ARG A 113 9.76 -4.03 -0.58
C ARG A 113 9.67 -2.64 -1.19
N ALA A 114 10.78 -2.10 -1.69
CA ALA A 114 10.81 -0.78 -2.33
C ALA A 114 9.92 -0.74 -3.59
N ARG A 115 9.89 -1.82 -4.39
CA ARG A 115 8.97 -1.96 -5.53
C ARG A 115 7.51 -1.97 -5.08
N ALA A 116 7.19 -2.81 -4.10
CA ALA A 116 5.82 -2.89 -3.58
C ALA A 116 5.33 -1.55 -3.02
N GLU A 117 6.21 -0.80 -2.35
CA GLU A 117 5.87 0.54 -1.84
C GLU A 117 5.71 1.56 -2.97
N HIS A 118 6.58 1.51 -3.98
CA HIS A 118 6.46 2.35 -5.17
C HIS A 118 5.13 2.12 -5.91
N GLU A 119 4.75 0.86 -6.12
CA GLU A 119 3.47 0.49 -6.73
C GLU A 119 2.28 0.98 -5.89
N ARG A 120 2.33 0.81 -4.56
CA ARG A 120 1.28 1.33 -3.66
C ARG A 120 1.15 2.85 -3.75
N GLN A 121 2.28 3.55 -3.80
CA GLN A 121 2.30 5.00 -3.91
C GLN A 121 1.73 5.45 -5.25
N ALA A 122 2.11 4.80 -6.35
CA ALA A 122 1.58 5.09 -7.69
C ALA A 122 0.05 4.91 -7.75
N VAL A 123 -0.48 3.83 -7.19
CA VAL A 123 -1.93 3.59 -7.10
C VAL A 123 -2.61 4.65 -6.22
N ALA A 124 -2.00 5.03 -5.10
CA ALA A 124 -2.52 6.09 -4.24
C ALA A 124 -2.51 7.47 -4.93
N ASP A 125 -1.50 7.75 -5.75
CA ASP A 125 -1.40 8.94 -6.60
C ASP A 125 -2.51 8.96 -7.66
N GLU A 126 -2.76 7.83 -8.33
CA GLU A 126 -3.83 7.68 -9.33
C GLU A 126 -5.22 7.92 -8.71
N HIS A 127 -5.51 7.27 -7.56
CA HIS A 127 -6.77 7.50 -6.84
C HIS A 127 -6.95 8.94 -6.35
N ARG A 128 -5.85 9.64 -6.02
CA ARG A 128 -5.91 11.08 -5.70
C ARG A 128 -6.22 11.91 -6.94
N ALA A 129 -5.60 11.61 -8.07
CA ALA A 129 -5.86 12.28 -9.33
C ALA A 129 -7.31 12.09 -9.80
N ASP A 130 -7.85 10.87 -9.69
CA ASP A 130 -9.23 10.59 -10.07
C ASP A 130 -10.25 11.30 -9.18
N ARG A 131 -10.02 11.34 -7.86
CA ARG A 131 -10.88 12.12 -6.96
C ARG A 131 -10.85 13.61 -7.32
N ALA A 132 -9.67 14.16 -7.59
CA ALA A 132 -9.54 15.55 -8.00
C ALA A 132 -10.29 15.85 -9.32
N ARG A 133 -10.30 14.92 -10.28
CA ARG A 133 -11.06 15.05 -11.53
C ARG A 133 -12.57 15.04 -11.28
N VAL A 134 -13.05 14.16 -10.41
CA VAL A 134 -14.48 14.07 -10.04
C VAL A 134 -14.93 15.34 -9.31
N GLU A 135 -14.14 15.82 -8.35
CA GLU A 135 -14.40 17.07 -7.64
C GLU A 135 -14.48 18.25 -8.61
N LEU A 136 -13.54 18.36 -9.54
CA LEU A 136 -13.53 19.41 -10.56
C LEU A 136 -14.80 19.35 -11.44
N ALA A 137 -15.22 18.15 -11.86
CA ALA A 137 -16.44 17.99 -12.66
C ALA A 137 -17.69 18.44 -11.88
N HIS A 138 -17.78 18.12 -10.59
CA HIS A 138 -18.87 18.58 -9.73
C HIS A 138 -18.87 20.10 -9.54
N ASP A 139 -17.70 20.72 -9.41
CA ASP A 139 -17.59 22.16 -9.28
C ASP A 139 -17.99 22.89 -10.56
N VAL A 140 -17.64 22.34 -11.73
CA VAL A 140 -18.11 22.84 -13.03
C VAL A 140 -19.63 22.76 -13.13
N GLU A 141 -20.22 21.61 -12.81
CA GLU A 141 -21.68 21.44 -12.85
C GLU A 141 -22.39 22.42 -11.90
N ARG A 142 -21.84 22.62 -10.69
CA ARG A 142 -22.37 23.59 -9.73
C ARG A 142 -22.27 25.02 -10.27
N ALA A 143 -21.15 25.37 -10.91
CA ALA A 143 -20.96 26.68 -11.53
C ALA A 143 -21.94 26.92 -12.68
N GLU A 144 -22.18 25.92 -13.54
CA GLU A 144 -23.14 26.00 -14.63
C GLU A 144 -24.57 26.18 -14.13
N ARG A 145 -24.99 25.40 -13.12
CA ARG A 145 -26.30 25.56 -12.48
C ARG A 145 -26.47 26.95 -11.88
N ARG A 146 -25.44 27.47 -11.21
CA ARG A 146 -25.46 28.83 -10.65
C ARG A 146 -25.57 29.88 -11.76
N ALA A 147 -24.82 29.74 -12.85
CA ALA A 147 -24.90 30.63 -13.99
C ALA A 147 -26.27 30.59 -14.68
N ALA A 148 -26.92 29.42 -14.75
CA ALA A 148 -28.28 29.29 -15.26
C ALA A 148 -29.31 30.00 -14.37
N LEU A 149 -29.22 29.84 -13.04
CA LEU A 149 -30.09 30.53 -12.10
C LEU A 149 -29.93 32.05 -12.15
N LEU A 150 -28.69 32.54 -12.27
CA LEU A 150 -28.43 33.98 -12.43
C LEU A 150 -29.03 34.53 -13.73
N ARG A 151 -28.96 33.77 -14.83
CA ARG A 151 -29.62 34.13 -16.09
C ARG A 151 -31.14 34.17 -15.95
N GLN A 152 -31.73 33.22 -15.22
CA GLN A 152 -33.17 33.21 -14.96
C GLN A 152 -33.60 34.41 -14.09
N LEU A 153 -32.81 34.75 -13.07
CA LEU A 153 -33.08 35.92 -12.23
C LEU A 153 -33.02 37.22 -13.03
N ALA A 154 -31.97 37.41 -13.83
CA ALA A 154 -31.85 38.57 -14.71
C ALA A 154 -33.05 38.67 -15.67
N ALA A 155 -33.50 37.55 -16.24
CA ALA A 155 -34.68 37.51 -17.11
C ALA A 155 -36.00 37.81 -16.38
N LEU A 156 -36.07 37.67 -15.05
CA LEU A 156 -37.21 38.10 -14.24
C LEU A 156 -37.15 39.61 -13.97
N ASP A 157 -35.97 40.15 -13.69
CA ASP A 157 -35.75 41.57 -13.45
C ASP A 157 -36.00 42.41 -14.71
N ASP A 158 -35.66 41.89 -15.89
CA ASP A 158 -35.91 42.53 -17.18
C ASP A 158 -37.38 42.47 -17.64
N ARG A 159 -38.28 41.81 -16.90
CA ARG A 159 -39.70 41.79 -17.26
C ARG A 159 -40.28 43.20 -17.09
N PRO A 160 -41.02 43.71 -18.09
CA PRO A 160 -41.73 44.96 -17.92
C PRO A 160 -42.68 44.83 -16.73
N GLN A 161 -42.58 45.72 -15.75
CA GLN A 161 -43.54 45.79 -14.66
C GLN A 161 -44.93 45.96 -15.27
N GLN A 162 -45.73 44.89 -15.23
CA GLN A 162 -47.15 45.03 -15.52
C GLN A 162 -47.70 45.98 -14.46
N ALA A 163 -48.20 47.14 -14.91
CA ALA A 163 -48.85 48.09 -14.04
C ALA A 163 -49.86 47.32 -13.16
N PRO A 164 -49.90 47.55 -11.83
CA PRO A 164 -50.81 46.84 -10.97
C PRO A 164 -52.21 46.98 -11.56
N ALA A 165 -52.89 45.84 -11.78
CA ALA A 165 -54.23 45.82 -12.33
C ALA A 165 -55.07 46.82 -11.54
N THR A 166 -55.60 47.85 -12.23
CA THR A 166 -56.48 48.83 -11.61
C THR A 166 -57.54 48.06 -10.81
N PRO A 167 -57.66 48.30 -9.48
CA PRO A 167 -58.57 47.53 -8.66
C PRO A 167 -59.96 47.63 -9.27
N SER A 168 -60.57 46.47 -9.53
CA SER A 168 -61.91 46.43 -10.12
C SER A 168 -62.87 47.22 -9.23
N ALA A 169 -63.93 47.79 -9.81
CA ALA A 169 -64.87 48.67 -9.10
C ALA A 169 -65.50 48.02 -7.84
N GLY A 170 -65.39 46.69 -7.67
CA GLY A 170 -65.74 46.00 -6.44
C GLY A 170 -64.78 46.25 -5.27
N TRP A 171 -63.48 46.40 -5.51
CA TRP A 171 -62.45 46.61 -4.49
C TRP A 171 -62.51 48.02 -3.87
N SER A 172 -62.79 49.04 -4.68
CA SER A 172 -62.99 50.42 -4.20
C SER A 172 -64.26 50.57 -3.34
N ARG A 173 -65.21 49.63 -3.45
CA ARG A 173 -66.40 49.56 -2.61
C ARG A 173 -66.12 48.95 -1.22
N VAL A 174 -65.12 48.08 -1.12
CA VAL A 174 -64.68 47.45 0.15
C VAL A 174 -63.86 48.44 0.99
N LEU A 175 -62.97 49.22 0.37
CA LEU A 175 -62.15 50.22 1.07
C LEU A 175 -62.93 51.42 1.61
N ARG A 176 -64.14 51.70 1.07
CA ARG A 176 -64.98 52.83 1.51
C ARG A 176 -65.92 52.47 2.68
N ARG A 177 -65.87 51.23 3.16
CA ARG A 177 -66.68 50.73 4.29
C ARG A 177 -65.85 50.35 5.53
N GLY A 178 -64.55 50.62 5.50
CA GLY A 178 -63.66 50.55 6.67
C GLY A 178 -63.59 51.90 7.38
#